data_AF-A0A5B0MSL2-F1
#
_entry.id   AF-A0A5B0MSL2-F1
#
_cell.length_a   1.000
_cell.length_b   1.000
_cell.length_c   1.000
_cell.angle_alpha   90.00
_cell.angle_beta   90.00
_cell.angle_gamma   90.00
#
_symmetry.space_group_name_H-M   'P 1'
#
loop_
_entity.id
_entity.type
_entity.pdbx_description
1 polymer ?
#
loop_
_entity_poly.entity_id
_entity_poly.type
_entity_poly.pdbx_seq_one_letter_code
_entity_poly.pdbx_strand_id
1 'polypeptide(L)'
;MMFLADWTQKSSIIYAVIMMTLLSSVQLSESRGSSLVRRHLGNEMTQQCDMRFIYRTDEGHSICKNYKNQYFECAPGDCSGKGYSRGPFAFTGCRALQADGTLTGGVRTVYPYSYLVETGVPFIQAVDGQRNVFGCPLLKNRHRVACTYCARRY
;
A
#
# COMPACT_ATOMS: atom_id res chain seq x y z
N MET A 1 -13.41 -7.54 -88.90
CA MET A 1 -12.09 -7.60 -88.23
C MET A 1 -12.33 -7.27 -86.77
N MET A 2 -12.45 -8.31 -85.94
CA MET A 2 -12.87 -8.23 -84.54
C MET A 2 -11.61 -8.39 -83.69
N PHE A 3 -11.13 -7.30 -83.10
CA PHE A 3 -9.93 -7.30 -82.25
C PHE A 3 -10.30 -6.90 -80.83
N LEU A 4 -9.89 -7.77 -79.90
CA LEU A 4 -9.60 -7.51 -78.48
C LEU A 4 -10.81 -7.37 -77.56
N ALA A 5 -11.54 -8.47 -77.45
CA ALA A 5 -12.03 -8.88 -76.15
C ALA A 5 -10.86 -9.37 -75.28
N ASP A 6 -10.99 -9.10 -73.99
CA ASP A 6 -10.25 -9.70 -72.89
C ASP A 6 -8.87 -9.09 -72.62
N TRP A 7 -8.76 -8.25 -71.57
CA TRP A 7 -7.63 -8.17 -70.62
C TRP A 7 -7.57 -6.89 -69.74
N THR A 8 -8.69 -6.33 -69.29
CA THR A 8 -8.64 -5.25 -68.27
C THR A 8 -9.59 -5.44 -67.09
N GLN A 9 -10.19 -6.62 -66.93
CA GLN A 9 -11.17 -6.88 -65.86
C GLN A 9 -10.66 -7.85 -64.77
N LYS A 10 -9.34 -8.08 -64.67
CA LYS A 10 -8.74 -8.91 -63.61
C LYS A 10 -7.83 -8.17 -62.63
N SER A 11 -7.69 -6.85 -62.74
CA SER A 11 -6.74 -6.10 -61.92
C SER A 11 -7.36 -5.27 -60.78
N SER A 12 -8.69 -5.19 -60.67
CA SER A 12 -9.38 -4.41 -59.63
C SER A 12 -9.81 -5.22 -58.40
N ILE A 13 -9.88 -6.55 -58.50
CA ILE A 13 -10.32 -7.43 -57.40
C ILE A 13 -9.19 -7.68 -56.39
N ILE A 14 -7.93 -7.60 -56.81
CA ILE A 14 -6.77 -7.90 -55.94
C ILE A 14 -6.51 -6.77 -54.93
N TYR A 15 -6.74 -5.50 -55.30
CA TYR A 15 -6.52 -4.36 -54.40
C TYR A 15 -7.57 -4.25 -53.27
N ALA A 16 -8.79 -4.72 -53.49
CA ALA A 16 -9.85 -4.66 -52.48
C ALA A 16 -9.64 -5.70 -51.35
N VAL A 17 -9.02 -6.84 -51.65
CA VAL A 17 -8.79 -7.90 -50.66
C VAL A 17 -7.63 -7.57 -49.72
N ILE A 18 -6.58 -6.88 -50.20
CA ILE A 18 -5.42 -6.51 -49.37
C ILE A 18 -5.80 -5.43 -48.32
N MET A 19 -6.69 -4.50 -48.67
CA MET A 19 -7.10 -3.41 -47.75
C MET A 19 -8.06 -3.89 -46.64
N MET A 20 -8.86 -4.93 -46.88
CA MET A 20 -9.77 -5.47 -45.86
C MET A 20 -9.08 -6.42 -44.88
N THR A 21 -8.00 -7.09 -45.28
CA THR A 21 -7.20 -7.94 -44.38
C THR A 21 -6.25 -7.16 -43.47
N LEU A 22 -5.89 -5.92 -43.83
CA LEU A 22 -5.03 -5.07 -42.99
C LEU A 22 -5.77 -4.40 -41.82
N LEU A 23 -7.11 -4.34 -41.87
CA LEU A 23 -7.94 -3.82 -40.76
C LEU A 23 -8.38 -4.90 -39.77
N SER A 24 -8.21 -6.18 -40.10
CA SER A 24 -8.58 -7.31 -39.22
C SER A 24 -7.42 -7.73 -38.28
N SER A 25 -6.24 -7.12 -38.44
CA SER A 25 -5.07 -7.31 -37.56
C SER A 25 -5.05 -6.39 -36.34
N VAL A 26 -6.16 -5.72 -36.03
CA VAL A 26 -6.44 -5.27 -34.66
C VAL A 26 -6.86 -6.52 -33.87
N GLN A 27 -5.92 -7.46 -33.76
CA GLN A 27 -6.02 -8.58 -32.86
C GLN A 27 -6.12 -8.02 -31.46
N LEU A 28 -7.37 -8.05 -30.99
CA LEU A 28 -7.78 -8.26 -29.63
C LEU A 28 -6.87 -9.32 -28.97
N SER A 29 -5.72 -8.91 -28.44
CA SER A 29 -4.90 -9.71 -27.51
C SER A 29 -3.89 -8.83 -26.79
N GLU A 30 -4.38 -7.94 -25.92
CA GLU A 30 -3.83 -7.85 -24.57
C GLU A 30 -4.92 -7.40 -23.59
N SER A 31 -5.94 -8.25 -23.47
CA SER A 31 -6.52 -8.49 -22.15
C SER A 31 -5.43 -9.20 -21.31
N ARG A 32 -4.55 -8.42 -20.68
CA ARG A 32 -3.83 -8.88 -19.49
C ARG A 32 -3.28 -7.71 -18.71
N GLY A 33 -3.91 -7.51 -17.55
CA GLY A 33 -3.36 -6.74 -16.47
C GLY A 33 -3.56 -5.26 -16.69
N SER A 34 -4.62 -4.74 -16.07
CA SER A 34 -4.50 -3.50 -15.33
C SER A 34 -3.03 -3.27 -14.93
N SER A 35 -2.35 -2.31 -15.58
CA SER A 35 -1.21 -1.68 -14.94
C SER A 35 -1.81 -0.92 -13.77
N LEU A 36 -2.12 -1.67 -12.70
CA LEU A 36 -2.16 -1.19 -11.34
C LEU A 36 -0.72 -0.74 -11.08
N VAL A 37 -0.30 0.35 -11.72
CA VAL A 37 0.70 1.22 -11.15
C VAL A 37 0.08 1.57 -9.82
N ARG A 38 0.50 0.85 -8.79
CA ARG A 38 0.29 1.23 -7.40
C ARG A 38 0.98 2.58 -7.33
N ARG A 39 0.22 3.64 -7.56
CA ARG A 39 0.74 5.01 -7.58
C ARG A 39 1.16 5.24 -6.14
N HIS A 40 2.45 5.05 -5.90
CA HIS A 40 3.11 5.44 -4.67
C HIS A 40 2.58 6.81 -4.26
N LEU A 41 2.15 6.94 -3.02
CA LEU A 41 1.44 8.13 -2.59
C LEU A 41 2.33 9.36 -2.70
N GLY A 42 3.62 9.17 -2.42
CA GLY A 42 4.66 10.13 -2.69
C GLY A 42 6.02 9.46 -2.78
N ASN A 43 7.04 10.30 -2.90
CA ASN A 43 8.44 9.89 -3.03
C ASN A 43 9.27 10.30 -1.80
N GLU A 44 8.62 10.53 -0.66
CA GLU A 44 9.33 10.79 0.58
C GLU A 44 10.22 9.60 0.94
N MET A 45 11.35 9.89 1.61
CA MET A 45 12.18 8.85 2.21
C MET A 45 11.34 8.00 3.15
N THR A 46 11.81 6.78 3.44
CA THR A 46 11.15 5.91 4.42
C THR A 46 10.96 6.62 5.74
N GLN A 47 9.71 6.72 6.18
CA GLN A 47 9.35 7.36 7.44
C GLN A 47 9.29 6.32 8.55
N GLN A 48 9.98 6.58 9.64
CA GLN A 48 9.79 5.86 10.90
C GLN A 48 8.63 6.52 11.64
N CYS A 49 7.59 5.76 11.96
CA CYS A 49 6.40 6.28 12.63
C CYS A 49 6.62 6.31 14.14
N ASP A 50 7.62 7.08 14.58
CA ASP A 50 8.12 7.00 15.96
C ASP A 50 7.10 7.39 17.02
N MET A 51 6.26 8.39 16.70
CA MET A 51 5.33 8.99 17.64
C MET A 51 3.91 8.45 17.51
N ARG A 52 3.46 8.19 16.27
CA ARG A 52 2.10 7.71 16.02
C ARG A 52 2.01 6.94 14.72
N PHE A 53 1.19 5.90 14.73
CA PHE A 53 0.80 5.14 13.54
C PHE A 53 -0.69 4.83 13.58
N ILE A 54 -1.35 4.92 12.43
CA ILE A 54 -2.74 4.47 12.24
C ILE A 54 -2.80 3.73 10.91
N TYR A 55 -3.13 2.44 10.97
CA TYR A 55 -3.44 1.64 9.79
C TYR A 55 -4.86 1.94 9.30
N ARG A 56 -5.06 2.05 7.98
CA ARG A 56 -6.37 2.29 7.37
C ARG A 56 -6.53 1.41 6.13
N THR A 57 -7.40 0.42 6.13
CA THR A 57 -7.57 -0.53 4.99
C THR A 57 -8.61 -0.10 3.97
N ASP A 58 -9.69 0.53 4.42
CA ASP A 58 -10.96 0.45 3.69
C ASP A 58 -11.17 1.55 2.65
N GLU A 59 -10.25 2.52 2.52
CA GLU A 59 -10.22 3.61 1.51
C GLU A 59 -9.23 4.74 1.89
N GLY A 60 -8.71 4.71 3.13
CA GLY A 60 -7.81 5.74 3.64
C GLY A 60 -6.34 5.36 3.56
N HIS A 61 -5.47 6.38 3.56
CA HIS A 61 -4.04 6.17 3.75
C HIS A 61 -3.71 5.96 5.23
N SER A 62 -2.73 5.11 5.49
CA SER A 62 -2.16 4.98 6.83
C SER A 62 -1.49 6.28 7.23
N ILE A 63 -1.65 6.67 8.49
CA ILE A 63 -1.09 7.90 9.03
C ILE A 63 0.16 7.55 9.81
N CYS A 64 1.26 8.23 9.48
CA CYS A 64 2.54 8.09 10.13
C CYS A 64 2.96 9.44 10.71
N LYS A 65 3.39 9.45 11.97
CA LYS A 65 4.00 10.62 12.60
C LYS A 65 5.40 10.28 13.08
N ASN A 66 6.39 10.94 12.51
CA ASN A 66 7.80 10.70 12.83
C ASN A 66 8.25 11.46 14.08
N TYR A 67 9.48 11.21 14.54
CA TYR A 67 10.08 11.89 15.69
C TYR A 67 10.21 13.42 15.53
N LYS A 68 10.18 13.94 14.30
CA LYS A 68 10.18 15.38 14.00
C LYS A 68 8.79 16.00 14.07
N ASN A 69 7.81 15.27 14.60
CA ASN A 69 6.42 15.71 14.70
C ASN A 69 5.74 15.97 13.34
N GLN A 70 6.29 15.42 12.24
CA GLN A 70 5.76 15.58 10.88
C GLN A 70 4.77 14.45 10.56
N TYR A 71 3.67 14.80 9.88
CA TYR A 71 2.66 13.85 9.44
C TYR A 71 2.88 13.42 8.00
N PHE A 72 2.65 12.13 7.76
CA PHE A 72 2.70 11.52 6.45
C PHE A 72 1.51 10.60 6.24
N GLU A 73 1.08 10.53 5.00
CA GLU A 73 0.17 9.52 4.52
C GLU A 73 0.93 8.50 3.71
N CYS A 74 0.59 7.23 3.89
CA CYS A 74 1.25 6.12 3.21
C CYS A 74 0.21 5.08 2.81
N ALA A 75 0.41 4.40 1.68
CA ALA A 75 -0.44 3.27 1.36
C ALA A 75 -0.28 2.18 2.44
N PRO A 76 -1.36 1.47 2.84
CA PRO A 76 -1.30 0.53 3.96
C PRO A 76 -0.28 -0.59 3.75
N GLY A 77 -0.17 -1.09 2.51
CA GLY A 77 0.80 -2.12 2.16
C GLY A 77 2.26 -1.65 2.16
N ASP A 78 2.51 -0.34 2.21
CA ASP A 78 3.86 0.23 2.23
C ASP A 78 4.35 0.46 3.68
N CYS A 79 3.54 0.14 4.69
CA CYS A 79 3.81 0.28 6.12
C CYS A 79 4.17 -1.04 6.79
N SER A 80 5.15 -1.76 6.24
CA SER A 80 5.53 -3.11 6.70
C SER A 80 6.59 -3.14 7.79
N GLY A 81 7.17 -2.00 8.19
CA GLY A 81 8.31 -1.98 9.12
C GLY A 81 9.59 -2.44 8.41
N LYS A 82 10.39 -1.49 7.92
CA LYS A 82 11.70 -1.79 7.31
C LYS A 82 12.54 -2.63 8.29
N GLY A 83 12.98 -3.81 7.85
CA GLY A 83 13.84 -4.72 8.63
C GLY A 83 13.12 -5.90 9.29
N TYR A 84 11.79 -5.98 9.23
CA TYR A 84 11.05 -7.17 9.65
C TYR A 84 11.03 -8.21 8.53
N SER A 85 12.11 -8.96 8.40
CA SER A 85 12.23 -10.12 7.50
C SER A 85 11.45 -11.35 7.98
N ARG A 86 10.73 -11.28 9.11
CA ARG A 86 10.10 -12.42 9.80
C ARG A 86 8.68 -12.16 10.32
N GLY A 87 7.80 -11.62 9.46
CA GLY A 87 6.36 -11.53 9.74
C GLY A 87 5.87 -10.13 10.15
N PRO A 88 4.58 -9.99 10.51
CA PRO A 88 3.95 -8.69 10.75
C PRO A 88 4.58 -7.97 11.95
N PHE A 89 4.69 -6.64 11.85
CA PHE A 89 5.16 -5.79 12.94
C PHE A 89 4.35 -6.04 14.22
N ALA A 90 5.03 -6.19 15.35
CA ALA A 90 4.39 -6.47 16.62
C ALA A 90 5.13 -5.83 17.79
N PHE A 91 4.36 -5.48 18.81
CA PHE A 91 4.86 -5.16 20.13
C PHE A 91 4.79 -6.38 21.03
N THR A 92 5.77 -6.53 21.91
CA THR A 92 5.86 -7.64 22.87
C THR A 92 5.81 -7.11 24.29
N GLY A 93 5.42 -7.96 25.25
CA GLY A 93 5.39 -7.54 26.64
C GLY A 93 4.16 -6.69 27.01
N CYS A 94 3.15 -6.63 26.13
CA CYS A 94 2.01 -5.74 26.31
C CYS A 94 1.01 -6.29 27.31
N ARG A 95 0.30 -5.40 28.01
CA ARG A 95 -0.80 -5.71 28.92
C ARG A 95 -2.01 -4.86 28.60
N ALA A 96 -3.20 -5.30 28.99
CA ALA A 96 -4.42 -4.53 28.77
C ALA A 96 -4.34 -3.20 29.52
N LEU A 97 -4.66 -2.10 28.84
CA LEU A 97 -4.66 -0.76 29.42
C LEU A 97 -6.09 -0.35 29.73
N GLN A 98 -6.36 -0.10 31.00
CA GLN A 98 -7.64 0.42 31.48
C GLN A 98 -7.72 1.94 31.30
N ALA A 99 -8.93 2.49 31.36
CA ALA A 99 -9.18 3.93 31.15
C ALA A 99 -8.50 4.83 32.21
N ASP A 100 -8.24 4.29 33.40
CA ASP A 100 -7.51 4.95 34.50
C ASP A 100 -5.97 4.91 34.33
N GLY A 101 -5.47 4.32 33.23
CA GLY A 101 -4.04 4.14 32.97
C GLY A 101 -3.44 2.86 33.56
N THR A 102 -4.24 2.03 34.24
CA THR A 102 -3.74 0.82 34.90
C THR A 102 -3.49 -0.31 33.90
N LEU A 103 -2.34 -0.99 34.04
CA LEU A 103 -1.99 -2.18 33.24
C LEU A 103 -2.44 -3.46 33.93
N THR A 104 -3.29 -4.23 33.26
CA THR A 104 -3.93 -5.43 33.82
C THR A 104 -3.77 -6.66 32.93
N GLY A 105 -4.01 -7.84 33.53
CA GLY A 105 -4.00 -9.12 32.84
C GLY A 105 -2.61 -9.64 32.46
N GLY A 106 -2.62 -10.74 31.70
CA GLY A 106 -1.42 -11.43 31.24
C GLY A 106 -0.66 -10.68 30.14
N VAL A 107 0.66 -10.89 30.10
CA VAL A 107 1.55 -10.36 29.07
C VAL A 107 1.26 -11.04 27.73
N ARG A 108 1.19 -10.26 26.65
CA ARG A 108 0.99 -10.76 25.29
C ARG A 108 1.75 -9.97 24.23
N THR A 109 1.78 -10.54 23.03
CA THR A 109 2.19 -9.86 21.80
C THR A 109 0.99 -9.18 21.18
N VAL A 110 1.15 -7.95 20.71
CA VAL A 110 0.10 -7.14 20.07
C VAL A 110 0.56 -6.77 18.66
N TYR A 111 -0.30 -7.02 17.68
CA TYR A 111 -0.14 -6.56 16.31
C TYR A 111 -0.96 -5.26 16.16
N PRO A 112 -0.31 -4.09 16.24
CA PRO A 112 -1.04 -2.85 16.37
C PRO A 112 -1.69 -2.44 15.05
N TYR A 113 -3.00 -2.21 15.11
CA TYR A 113 -3.72 -1.47 14.09
C TYR A 113 -3.42 0.04 14.23
N SER A 114 -3.19 0.52 15.45
CA SER A 114 -2.65 1.86 15.69
C SER A 114 -1.83 1.92 16.97
N TYR A 115 -1.01 2.96 17.12
CA TYR A 115 -0.36 3.27 18.39
C TYR A 115 -0.02 4.74 18.55
N LEU A 116 0.17 5.15 19.80
CA LEU A 116 0.62 6.46 20.23
C LEU A 116 1.76 6.33 21.24
N VAL A 117 2.78 7.16 21.08
CA VAL A 117 3.87 7.34 22.04
C VAL A 117 3.74 8.73 22.63
N GLU A 118 3.44 8.80 23.92
CA GLU A 118 3.33 10.06 24.66
C GLU A 118 4.60 10.32 25.48
N THR A 119 5.05 11.57 25.49
CA THR A 119 6.21 12.00 26.27
C THR A 119 5.90 11.86 27.76
N GLY A 120 6.82 11.23 28.51
CA GLY A 120 6.67 11.02 29.96
C GLY A 120 5.87 9.78 30.35
N VAL A 121 5.27 9.05 29.40
CA VAL A 121 4.57 7.80 29.65
C VAL A 121 5.53 6.61 29.42
N PRO A 122 5.65 5.65 30.36
CA PRO A 122 6.65 4.56 30.26
C PRO A 122 6.24 3.43 29.30
N PHE A 123 5.10 3.55 28.63
CA PHE A 123 4.58 2.57 27.68
C PHE A 123 4.03 3.24 26.43
N ILE A 124 3.98 2.47 25.35
CA ILE A 124 3.31 2.79 24.10
C ILE A 124 1.85 2.36 24.25
N GLN A 125 0.91 3.25 23.96
CA GLN A 125 -0.50 2.87 23.87
C GLN A 125 -0.75 2.29 22.48
N ALA A 126 -1.06 0.99 22.42
CA ALA A 126 -1.32 0.26 21.19
C ALA A 126 -2.78 -0.20 21.14
N VAL A 127 -3.36 -0.22 19.93
CA VAL A 127 -4.71 -0.70 19.68
C VAL A 127 -4.64 -1.82 18.64
N ASP A 128 -5.25 -2.97 18.94
CA ASP A 128 -5.30 -4.12 18.02
C ASP A 128 -6.44 -3.99 16.99
N GLY A 129 -6.57 -4.97 16.09
CA GLY A 129 -7.64 -5.01 15.08
C GLY A 129 -9.06 -5.17 15.67
N GLN A 130 -9.17 -5.62 16.92
CA GLN A 130 -10.40 -5.77 17.68
C GLN A 130 -10.72 -4.52 18.53
N ARG A 131 -9.92 -3.46 18.40
CA ARG A 131 -10.05 -2.19 19.14
C ARG A 131 -9.78 -2.30 20.64
N ASN A 132 -9.10 -3.35 21.10
CA ASN A 132 -8.63 -3.44 22.47
C ASN A 132 -7.38 -2.56 22.65
N VAL A 133 -7.29 -1.90 23.81
CA VAL A 133 -6.20 -0.99 24.13
C VAL A 133 -5.18 -1.69 25.04
N PHE A 134 -3.90 -1.54 24.73
CA PHE A 134 -2.80 -2.14 25.45
C PHE A 134 -1.72 -1.11 25.77
N GLY A 135 -1.05 -1.28 26.90
CA GLY A 135 0.21 -0.62 27.19
C GLY A 135 1.36 -1.58 26.91
N CYS A 136 2.23 -1.19 25.98
CA CYS A 136 3.42 -1.96 25.60
C CYS A 136 4.68 -1.27 26.13
N PRO A 137 5.56 -1.95 26.90
CA PRO A 137 6.72 -1.30 27.52
C PRO A 137 7.63 -0.62 26.51
N LEU A 138 7.94 0.67 26.73
CA LEU A 138 8.70 1.49 25.77
C LEU A 138 10.12 0.94 25.55
N LEU A 139 10.81 0.55 26.63
CA LEU A 139 12.20 0.07 26.56
C LEU A 139 12.34 -1.27 25.82
N LYS A 140 11.31 -2.12 25.87
CA LYS A 140 11.28 -3.43 25.18
C LYS A 140 10.91 -3.28 23.71
N ASN A 141 10.12 -2.26 23.39
CA ASN A 141 9.61 -1.99 22.06
C ASN A 141 10.24 -0.69 21.55
N ARG A 142 11.51 -0.73 21.12
CA ARG A 142 12.20 0.45 20.57
C ARG A 142 11.97 0.65 19.08
N HIS A 143 11.70 -0.44 18.36
CA HIS A 143 11.40 -0.40 16.93
C HIS A 143 9.94 0.02 16.68
N ARG A 144 9.73 0.64 15.53
CA ARG A 144 8.45 1.25 15.12
C ARG A 144 8.10 0.79 13.72
N VAL A 145 6.84 1.01 13.33
CA VAL A 145 6.45 0.81 11.94
C VAL A 145 7.25 1.80 11.10
N ALA A 146 7.75 1.32 9.97
CA ALA A 146 8.35 2.15 8.94
C ALA A 146 7.49 2.04 7.69
N CYS A 147 7.20 3.19 7.09
CA CYS A 147 6.43 3.29 5.88
C CYS A 147 7.28 3.85 4.73
N THR A 148 7.18 3.24 3.56
CA THR A 148 7.79 3.73 2.31
C THR A 148 6.78 4.47 1.45
N TYR A 149 7.26 5.24 0.47
CA TYR A 149 6.41 5.83 -0.58
C TYR A 149 5.29 6.72 -0.05
N CYS A 150 5.57 7.45 1.03
CA CYS A 150 4.63 8.31 1.70
C CYS A 150 4.57 9.71 1.06
N ALA A 151 3.46 10.41 1.26
CA ALA A 151 3.33 11.84 1.00
C ALA A 151 3.27 12.61 2.32
N ARG A 152 3.96 13.75 2.39
CA ARG A 152 3.91 14.62 3.57
C ARG A 152 2.56 15.35 3.64
N ARG A 153 2.00 15.46 4.84
CA ARG A 153 0.87 16.35 5.15
C ARG A 153 1.38 17.62 5.81
N TYR A 154 0.93 18.76 5.29
CA TYR A 154 1.21 20.10 5.78
C TYR A 154 0.05 20.61 6.63
#